data_AF-A0AAU3UZA4-F1
#
_entry.id   AF-A0AAU3UZA4-F1
#
_cell.length_a   1.000
_cell.length_b   1.000
_cell.length_c   1.000
_cell.angle_alpha   90.00
_cell.angle_beta   90.00
_cell.angle_gamma   90.00
#
_symmetry.space_group_name_H-M   'P 1'
#
loop_
_entity.id
_entity.type
_entity.pdbx_description
1 polymer ?
#
loop_
_entity_poly.entity_id
_entity_poly.type
_entity_poly.pdbx_seq_one_letter_code
_entity_poly.pdbx_strand_id
1 'polypeptide(L)'
;MPRQRDPFHAPVVDHSAGQEISGRDGGPLADGESSDGNPDAVDRSGGVLPDAAHRDSSGAAVGAARTEPEGTPRARRDESAHGAGPCVRGPAAARAGSERAGPEGTRAAALYAAHNDVGTATLLAAMERAGVPRLVLGSSVAVYGEGRYRSRGGGPFYPGLRRRGDLDRGLFDHRAPRSGEVLTWEPMAEDAPLRPRSAYAASKVAQEHYALAWVANNAASAAVLRYHYLYGDPVADGRRVHSAETGVAARFRAELRAGRPPRVFEDGGQMRDFTHVRDAALATVAAVERSLNGFVPLNIASGRPLTLWEVASTMAKAVDGPSPLVTGQYRITDIRHVVAHPERARHALDFSARIAPAQGLADYAASRDAR
;
A
#
# COMPACT_ATOMS: atom_id res chain seq x y z
N MET A 1 11.46 39.62 49.01
CA MET A 1 11.61 38.22 49.48
C MET A 1 10.62 37.36 48.71
N PRO A 2 11.01 36.17 48.20
CA PRO A 2 11.75 36.11 46.93
C PRO A 2 11.07 35.28 45.81
N ARG A 3 11.61 35.50 44.60
CA ARG A 3 11.45 34.73 43.35
C ARG A 3 11.97 33.29 43.50
N GLN A 4 11.39 32.35 42.75
CA GLN A 4 11.99 31.11 42.22
C GLN A 4 10.94 30.39 41.36
N ARG A 5 11.21 29.60 40.32
CA ARG A 5 12.29 29.43 39.34
C ARG A 5 11.73 28.39 38.36
N ASP A 6 11.94 28.60 37.07
CA ASP A 6 11.71 27.63 36.00
C ASP A 6 12.76 26.51 36.06
N PRO A 7 12.42 25.24 35.78
CA PRO A 7 13.39 24.39 35.10
C PRO A 7 12.75 23.33 34.17
N PHE A 8 13.13 23.31 32.90
CA PHE A 8 14.05 22.30 32.33
C PHE A 8 14.02 22.33 30.79
N HIS A 9 15.05 22.96 30.24
CA HIS A 9 15.56 22.77 28.89
C HIS A 9 16.35 21.43 28.83
N ALA A 10 16.22 20.72 27.71
CA ALA A 10 16.89 19.45 27.40
C ALA A 10 18.43 19.59 27.22
N PRO A 11 19.17 18.46 27.16
CA PRO A 11 20.41 18.42 26.41
C PRO A 11 20.30 17.53 25.16
N VAL A 12 20.67 18.15 24.04
CA VAL A 12 21.13 17.55 22.79
C VAL A 12 22.52 16.95 23.04
N VAL A 13 22.78 15.75 22.51
CA VAL A 13 24.14 15.18 22.48
C VAL A 13 24.61 15.16 21.02
N ASP A 14 25.62 15.97 20.77
CA ASP A 14 26.45 16.02 19.56
C ASP A 14 27.65 15.09 19.76
N HIS A 15 27.98 14.31 18.73
CA HIS A 15 29.25 13.59 18.66
C HIS A 15 29.88 13.81 17.29
N SER A 16 30.83 14.74 17.27
CA SER A 16 31.86 14.87 16.25
C SER A 16 33.22 15.14 16.92
N ALA A 17 34.28 14.84 16.16
CA ALA A 17 35.72 15.00 16.43
C ALA A 17 36.43 13.84 17.15
N GLY A 18 37.37 13.23 16.41
CA GLY A 18 38.39 12.33 16.93
C GLY A 18 39.71 13.05 17.26
N GLN A 19 40.67 12.28 17.76
CA GLN A 19 42.11 12.51 17.59
C GLN A 19 42.92 11.27 18.02
N GLU A 20 43.95 10.99 17.23
CA GLU A 20 45.10 10.08 17.45
C GLU A 20 45.90 10.50 18.73
N ILE A 21 46.92 9.85 19.30
CA ILE A 21 48.14 9.19 18.80
C ILE A 21 48.85 8.42 19.96
N SER A 22 49.52 7.29 19.65
CA SER A 22 50.73 6.68 20.29
C SER A 22 50.69 6.19 21.75
N GLY A 23 51.40 5.12 22.16
CA GLY A 23 52.34 4.24 21.47
C GLY A 23 52.93 3.17 22.41
N ARG A 24 53.39 2.08 21.78
CA ARG A 24 54.51 1.16 22.08
C ARG A 24 54.77 0.63 23.52
N ASP A 25 54.82 -0.70 23.61
CA ASP A 25 55.95 -1.57 24.04
C ASP A 25 55.35 -2.91 24.52
N GLY A 26 55.81 -4.12 24.23
CA GLY A 26 56.90 -4.70 23.45
C GLY A 26 56.67 -6.23 23.45
N GLY A 27 57.17 -6.94 22.44
CA GLY A 27 57.19 -8.43 22.39
C GLY A 27 58.22 -9.04 23.38
N PRO A 28 58.71 -10.29 23.19
CA PRO A 28 58.57 -11.12 21.98
C PRO A 28 58.55 -12.68 22.18
N LEU A 29 58.62 -13.41 21.05
CA LEU A 29 59.11 -14.81 20.82
C LEU A 29 58.20 -15.97 21.26
N ALA A 30 58.06 -17.11 20.57
CA ALA A 30 58.74 -17.77 19.43
C ALA A 30 57.79 -18.91 18.94
N ASP A 31 57.54 -19.11 17.64
CA ASP A 31 58.26 -19.94 16.64
C ASP A 31 57.53 -21.27 16.36
N GLY A 32 57.40 -21.60 15.06
CA GLY A 32 56.81 -22.84 14.57
C GLY A 32 56.39 -22.76 13.10
N GLU A 33 57.38 -22.79 12.21
CA GLU A 33 57.31 -23.06 10.76
C GLU A 33 56.51 -24.36 10.46
N SER A 34 55.92 -24.63 9.29
CA SER A 34 56.48 -24.57 7.93
C SER A 34 55.42 -24.83 6.85
N SER A 35 55.54 -24.11 5.71
CA SER A 35 55.57 -24.55 4.28
C SER A 35 54.46 -25.51 3.75
N ASP A 36 53.93 -25.45 2.52
CA ASP A 36 54.31 -25.04 1.16
C ASP A 36 53.03 -24.59 0.43
N GLY A 37 52.94 -23.88 -0.69
CA GLY A 37 53.83 -23.50 -1.77
C GLY A 37 52.91 -23.14 -2.95
N ASN A 38 53.00 -21.91 -3.45
CA ASN A 38 52.51 -21.46 -4.77
C ASN A 38 53.77 -21.17 -5.59
N PRO A 39 53.81 -21.40 -6.92
CA PRO A 39 53.45 -20.28 -7.80
C PRO A 39 52.87 -20.71 -9.16
N ASP A 40 52.05 -19.83 -9.76
CA ASP A 40 52.40 -19.28 -11.07
C ASP A 40 51.64 -17.96 -11.33
N ALA A 41 52.40 -16.98 -11.80
CA ALA A 41 52.04 -15.62 -12.18
C ALA A 41 52.13 -15.53 -13.72
N VAL A 42 51.49 -14.65 -14.49
CA VAL A 42 51.61 -13.19 -14.68
C VAL A 42 50.83 -12.93 -15.98
N ASP A 43 50.01 -11.88 -16.09
CA ASP A 43 50.20 -10.83 -17.12
C ASP A 43 49.31 -9.61 -16.89
N ARG A 44 49.90 -8.44 -17.13
CA ARG A 44 49.39 -7.08 -16.96
C ARG A 44 49.18 -6.44 -18.34
N SER A 45 48.04 -5.78 -18.51
CA SER A 45 47.90 -4.53 -19.29
C SER A 45 46.51 -3.97 -18.96
N GLY A 46 46.32 -2.75 -18.42
CA GLY A 46 46.86 -1.48 -18.88
C GLY A 46 45.77 -0.78 -19.72
N GLY A 47 44.98 0.11 -19.11
CA GLY A 47 43.86 0.78 -19.79
C GLY A 47 43.27 1.93 -18.98
N VAL A 48 43.78 3.13 -19.25
CA VAL A 48 43.54 4.42 -18.59
C VAL A 48 42.16 5.00 -18.94
N LEU A 49 41.49 5.62 -17.96
CA LEU A 49 40.34 6.53 -18.11
C LEU A 49 40.76 7.86 -18.73
N PRO A 50 39.84 8.58 -19.41
CA PRO A 50 39.86 10.03 -19.33
C PRO A 50 38.57 10.61 -18.78
N ASP A 51 38.78 11.57 -17.89
CA ASP A 51 37.88 12.62 -17.44
C ASP A 51 37.79 13.73 -18.50
N ALA A 52 36.62 14.34 -18.70
CA ALA A 52 36.47 15.72 -19.20
C ALA A 52 35.01 16.21 -19.21
N ALA A 53 34.77 17.18 -18.32
CA ALA A 53 34.26 18.52 -18.61
C ALA A 53 32.75 18.78 -18.84
N HIS A 54 32.23 19.59 -17.91
CA HIS A 54 31.15 20.56 -18.04
C HIS A 54 31.05 21.25 -19.41
N ARG A 55 29.82 21.38 -19.93
CA ARG A 55 29.37 22.57 -20.68
C ARG A 55 27.91 22.91 -20.36
N ASP A 56 27.76 24.09 -19.76
CA ASP A 56 26.59 24.94 -19.84
C ASP A 56 26.36 25.39 -21.29
N SER A 57 25.10 25.47 -21.73
CA SER A 57 24.68 26.44 -22.73
C SER A 57 23.16 26.67 -22.66
N SER A 58 22.81 27.81 -22.09
CA SER A 58 21.60 28.58 -22.36
C SER A 58 21.58 29.06 -23.82
N GLY A 59 20.38 29.23 -24.41
CA GLY A 59 20.27 29.96 -25.68
C GLY A 59 19.03 29.70 -26.54
N ALA A 60 18.00 30.52 -26.30
CA ALA A 60 17.12 31.15 -27.30
C ALA A 60 16.15 30.32 -28.17
N ALA A 61 14.89 30.75 -28.07
CA ALA A 61 13.77 30.45 -28.95
C ALA A 61 13.91 31.08 -30.34
N VAL A 62 13.39 30.40 -31.36
CA VAL A 62 12.83 31.01 -32.58
C VAL A 62 11.62 30.19 -33.01
N GLY A 63 10.47 30.86 -33.17
CA GLY A 63 9.25 30.26 -33.68
C GLY A 63 9.23 30.16 -35.21
N ALA A 64 8.52 29.17 -35.73
CA ALA A 64 8.02 29.16 -37.10
C ALA A 64 6.71 28.38 -37.16
N ALA A 65 5.77 28.91 -37.92
CA ALA A 65 4.39 28.48 -38.02
C ALA A 65 4.19 27.25 -38.92
N ARG A 66 3.18 26.48 -38.52
CA ARG A 66 2.38 25.40 -39.14
C ARG A 66 2.54 25.12 -40.65
N THR A 67 2.59 23.83 -40.97
CA THR A 67 1.76 23.19 -42.01
C THR A 67 1.31 21.79 -41.51
N GLU A 68 0.01 21.51 -41.52
CA GLU A 68 -0.56 20.19 -41.20
C GLU A 68 -0.71 19.35 -42.48
N PRO A 69 -0.50 18.02 -42.43
CA PRO A 69 -1.04 17.12 -43.43
C PRO A 69 -2.43 16.61 -43.00
N GLU A 70 -3.41 16.82 -43.88
CA GLU A 70 -4.75 16.23 -43.81
C GLU A 70 -4.71 14.70 -43.81
N GLY A 71 -5.64 14.09 -43.07
CA GLY A 71 -6.00 12.68 -43.21
C GLY A 71 -5.51 11.77 -42.09
N THR A 72 -6.06 11.94 -40.88
CA THR A 72 -6.00 10.89 -39.85
C THR A 72 -7.39 10.73 -39.24
N PRO A 73 -7.96 9.51 -39.14
CA PRO A 73 -9.29 9.32 -38.59
C PRO A 73 -9.30 9.81 -37.14
N ARG A 74 -10.21 10.75 -36.82
CA ARG A 74 -10.48 11.17 -35.44
C ARG A 74 -10.96 9.96 -34.65
N ALA A 75 -10.05 9.31 -33.94
CA ALA A 75 -10.40 8.35 -32.91
C ALA A 75 -11.22 9.10 -31.84
N ARG A 76 -12.49 8.69 -31.68
CA ARG A 76 -13.30 9.12 -30.53
C ARG A 76 -12.51 8.82 -29.27
N ARG A 77 -12.24 9.85 -28.46
CA ARG A 77 -11.64 9.70 -27.13
C ARG A 77 -12.63 8.92 -26.27
N ASP A 78 -12.26 7.70 -25.94
CA ASP A 78 -12.93 6.91 -24.93
C ASP A 78 -12.35 7.33 -23.57
N GLU A 79 -13.06 8.21 -22.86
CA GLU A 79 -12.77 8.59 -21.48
C GLU A 79 -13.22 7.44 -20.55
N SER A 80 -12.51 6.32 -20.59
CA SER A 80 -12.81 5.18 -19.70
C SER A 80 -11.57 4.32 -19.48
N ALA A 81 -10.70 4.74 -18.56
CA ALA A 81 -9.48 3.98 -18.26
C ALA A 81 -9.12 3.98 -16.78
N HIS A 82 -10.02 3.58 -15.89
CA HIS A 82 -9.70 3.40 -14.47
C HIS A 82 -10.24 2.06 -13.94
N GLY A 83 -9.38 1.04 -14.03
CA GLY A 83 -9.28 -0.02 -13.03
C GLY A 83 -10.31 -1.16 -13.00
N ALA A 84 -10.49 -1.90 -14.10
CA ALA A 84 -10.84 -3.32 -14.07
C ALA A 84 -10.60 -3.94 -15.46
N GLY A 85 -9.94 -5.10 -15.52
CA GLY A 85 -9.87 -5.89 -16.74
C GLY A 85 -11.28 -6.43 -17.12
N PRO A 86 -11.56 -6.67 -18.42
CA PRO A 86 -12.89 -7.05 -18.86
C PRO A 86 -13.23 -8.49 -18.43
N CYS A 87 -14.42 -8.66 -17.87
CA CYS A 87 -15.07 -9.95 -17.66
C CYS A 87 -15.57 -10.50 -19.00
N VAL A 88 -14.89 -11.50 -19.57
CA VAL A 88 -15.43 -12.29 -20.68
C VAL A 88 -16.19 -13.49 -20.10
N ARG A 89 -17.50 -13.59 -20.40
CA ARG A 89 -18.29 -14.80 -20.17
C ARG A 89 -17.92 -15.86 -21.20
N GLY A 90 -17.57 -17.06 -20.74
CA GLY A 90 -17.46 -18.28 -21.53
C GLY A 90 -17.74 -19.50 -20.64
N PRO A 91 -18.31 -20.59 -21.16
CA PRO A 91 -18.94 -21.64 -20.36
C PRO A 91 -17.92 -22.49 -19.60
N ALA A 92 -18.39 -23.08 -18.51
CA ALA A 92 -17.63 -23.91 -17.59
C ALA A 92 -17.03 -25.15 -18.27
N ALA A 93 -15.75 -25.40 -17.99
CA ALA A 93 -15.18 -26.74 -17.99
C ALA A 93 -14.12 -26.82 -16.88
N ALA A 94 -14.32 -27.75 -15.95
CA ALA A 94 -13.41 -28.02 -14.86
C ALA A 94 -12.05 -28.52 -15.38
N ARG A 95 -10.98 -27.79 -15.09
CA ARG A 95 -9.62 -28.34 -14.94
C ARG A 95 -8.90 -27.58 -13.83
N ALA A 96 -8.37 -28.33 -12.86
CA ALA A 96 -7.38 -27.83 -11.92
C ALA A 96 -6.18 -27.32 -12.72
N GLY A 97 -5.96 -26.02 -12.68
CA GLY A 97 -4.87 -25.35 -13.36
C GLY A 97 -4.78 -23.94 -12.82
N SER A 98 -3.61 -23.59 -12.28
CA SER A 98 -3.27 -22.26 -11.82
C SER A 98 -3.80 -21.20 -12.78
N GLU A 99 -4.80 -20.42 -12.35
CA GLU A 99 -5.14 -19.20 -13.06
C GLU A 99 -3.84 -18.38 -13.16
N ARG A 100 -3.43 -18.11 -14.40
CA ARG A 100 -2.33 -17.21 -14.73
C ARG A 100 -2.51 -15.93 -13.91
N ALA A 101 -1.38 -15.38 -13.43
CA ALA A 101 -1.34 -14.09 -12.76
C ALA A 101 -2.33 -13.12 -13.42
N GLY A 102 -3.20 -12.51 -12.60
CA GLY A 102 -4.28 -11.65 -13.05
C GLY A 102 -3.79 -10.48 -13.94
N PRO A 103 -4.70 -9.68 -14.51
CA PRO A 103 -4.43 -8.72 -15.58
C PRO A 103 -3.58 -7.49 -15.17
N GLU A 104 -2.81 -7.54 -14.09
CA GLU A 104 -1.77 -6.56 -13.75
C GLU A 104 -0.51 -6.78 -14.59
N GLY A 105 -0.66 -6.84 -15.92
CA GLY A 105 0.49 -6.78 -16.82
C GLY A 105 1.20 -5.41 -16.75
N THR A 106 2.41 -5.31 -17.28
CA THR A 106 3.24 -4.08 -17.32
C THR A 106 2.48 -2.83 -17.80
N ARG A 107 1.48 -3.01 -18.69
CA ARG A 107 0.62 -1.93 -19.18
C ARG A 107 -0.24 -1.29 -18.08
N ALA A 108 -0.74 -2.07 -17.12
CA ALA A 108 -1.47 -1.55 -15.97
C ALA A 108 -0.55 -0.75 -15.04
N ALA A 109 0.71 -1.19 -14.90
CA ALA A 109 1.69 -0.48 -14.09
C ALA A 109 2.00 0.93 -14.64
N ALA A 110 2.16 1.06 -15.95
CA ALA A 110 2.36 2.37 -16.58
C ALA A 110 1.17 3.32 -16.36
N LEU A 111 -0.06 2.81 -16.41
CA LEU A 111 -1.26 3.62 -16.13
C LEU A 111 -1.32 4.07 -14.66
N TYR A 112 -1.00 3.18 -13.72
CA TYR A 112 -0.94 3.57 -12.31
C TYR A 112 0.14 4.62 -12.06
N ALA A 113 1.34 4.47 -12.62
CA ALA A 113 2.40 5.45 -12.47
C ALA A 113 2.02 6.81 -13.09
N ALA A 114 1.41 6.82 -14.28
CA ALA A 114 0.97 8.06 -14.92
C ALA A 114 -0.07 8.82 -14.09
N HIS A 115 -1.02 8.13 -13.46
CA HIS A 115 -2.08 8.79 -12.69
C HIS A 115 -1.67 9.11 -11.25
N ASN A 116 -1.04 8.17 -10.55
CA ASN A 116 -0.73 8.32 -9.14
C ASN A 116 0.60 9.04 -8.95
N ASP A 117 1.67 8.59 -9.61
CA ASP A 117 3.03 9.09 -9.38
C ASP A 117 3.18 10.48 -10.00
N VAL A 118 3.03 10.57 -11.33
CA VAL A 118 3.14 11.83 -12.08
C VAL A 118 2.04 12.81 -11.66
N GLY A 119 0.82 12.32 -11.43
CA GLY A 119 -0.29 13.15 -10.95
C GLY A 119 0.01 13.79 -9.59
N THR A 120 0.55 13.03 -8.63
CA THR A 120 0.94 13.58 -7.32
C THR A 120 2.10 14.57 -7.44
N ALA A 121 3.16 14.23 -8.18
CA ALA A 121 4.28 15.15 -8.37
C ALA A 121 3.83 16.48 -9.02
N THR A 122 2.94 16.41 -10.01
CA THR A 122 2.38 17.59 -10.68
C THR A 122 1.53 18.43 -9.73
N LEU A 123 0.69 17.78 -8.91
CA LEU A 123 -0.14 18.44 -7.90
C LEU A 123 0.73 19.18 -6.88
N LEU A 124 1.76 18.52 -6.33
CA LEU A 124 2.65 19.12 -5.33
C LEU A 124 3.37 20.36 -5.88
N ALA A 125 3.87 20.30 -7.11
CA ALA A 125 4.48 21.45 -7.77
C ALA A 125 3.47 22.61 -7.97
N ALA A 126 2.21 22.30 -8.27
CA ALA A 126 1.16 23.30 -8.39
C ALA A 126 0.77 23.92 -7.03
N MET A 127 0.69 23.10 -5.97
CA MET A 127 0.43 23.55 -4.61
C MET A 127 1.51 24.52 -4.13
N GLU A 128 2.78 24.21 -4.39
CA GLU A 128 3.92 25.08 -4.06
C GLU A 128 3.78 26.45 -4.74
N ARG A 129 3.56 26.48 -6.06
CA ARG A 129 3.34 27.73 -6.80
C ARG A 129 2.13 28.54 -6.32
N ALA A 130 1.09 27.85 -5.87
CA ALA A 130 -0.13 28.47 -5.38
C ALA A 130 -0.06 28.85 -3.88
N GLY A 131 1.04 28.54 -3.19
CA GLY A 131 1.17 28.79 -1.76
C GLY A 131 0.19 27.98 -0.90
N VAL A 132 -0.18 26.77 -1.32
CA VAL A 132 -1.06 25.85 -0.58
C VAL A 132 -0.21 24.87 0.23
N PRO A 133 -0.12 25.00 1.57
CA PRO A 133 0.89 24.28 2.36
C PRO A 133 0.39 22.95 2.94
N ARG A 134 -0.89 22.60 2.76
CA ARG A 134 -1.51 21.42 3.39
C ARG A 134 -2.08 20.47 2.35
N LEU A 135 -1.67 19.20 2.43
CA LEU A 135 -2.18 18.11 1.61
C LEU A 135 -2.97 17.10 2.47
N VAL A 136 -4.15 16.72 2.01
CA VAL A 136 -4.79 15.47 2.44
C VAL A 136 -4.69 14.47 1.29
N LEU A 137 -3.88 13.42 1.49
CA LEU A 137 -3.56 12.43 0.46
C LEU A 137 -4.32 11.12 0.73
N GLY A 138 -5.11 10.67 -0.23
CA GLY A 138 -5.72 9.35 -0.21
C GLY A 138 -4.73 8.25 -0.61
N SER A 139 -4.18 7.56 0.39
CA SER A 139 -3.36 6.34 0.22
C SER A 139 -4.22 5.08 0.40
N SER A 140 -3.60 3.92 0.61
CA SER A 140 -4.28 2.64 0.70
C SER A 140 -3.57 1.68 1.63
N VAL A 141 -4.33 0.82 2.32
CA VAL A 141 -3.81 -0.36 3.02
C VAL A 141 -2.88 -1.24 2.15
N ALA A 142 -3.02 -1.18 0.82
CA ALA A 142 -2.19 -1.94 -0.10
C ALA A 142 -0.69 -1.61 0.00
N VAL A 143 -0.31 -0.44 0.54
CA VAL A 143 1.10 -0.07 0.73
C VAL A 143 1.88 -1.02 1.64
N TYR A 144 1.18 -1.69 2.57
CA TYR A 144 1.79 -2.62 3.51
C TYR A 144 2.10 -3.99 2.90
N GLY A 145 1.39 -4.37 1.83
CA GLY A 145 1.40 -5.75 1.34
C GLY A 145 0.75 -6.70 2.33
N GLU A 146 1.56 -7.45 3.08
CA GLU A 146 1.05 -8.41 4.08
C GLU A 146 0.93 -7.81 5.48
N GLY A 147 0.12 -8.47 6.32
CA GLY A 147 -0.08 -8.13 7.71
C GLY A 147 1.18 -8.22 8.59
N ARG A 148 1.01 -7.80 9.85
CA ARG A 148 1.96 -8.04 10.93
C ARG A 148 1.63 -9.38 11.58
N TYR A 149 2.65 -10.17 11.86
CA TYR A 149 2.53 -11.50 12.45
C TYR A 149 3.51 -11.68 13.62
N ARG A 150 3.30 -12.72 14.42
CA ARG A 150 4.21 -13.15 15.49
C ARG A 150 4.21 -14.67 15.60
N SER A 151 5.37 -15.25 15.88
CA SER A 151 5.48 -16.65 16.33
C SER A 151 5.34 -16.72 17.85
N ARG A 152 5.07 -17.91 18.41
CA ARG A 152 5.08 -18.09 19.87
C ARG A 152 6.45 -17.70 20.44
N GLY A 153 6.47 -16.70 21.32
CA GLY A 153 7.70 -16.20 21.96
C GLY A 153 8.65 -15.38 21.06
N GLY A 154 8.25 -15.06 19.82
CA GLY A 154 9.05 -14.28 18.88
C GLY A 154 8.69 -12.79 18.83
N GLY A 155 9.54 -12.01 18.15
CA GLY A 155 9.26 -10.62 17.79
C GLY A 155 8.31 -10.48 16.58
N PRO A 156 8.00 -9.24 16.15
CA PRO A 156 7.17 -9.01 14.98
C PRO A 156 7.80 -9.61 13.72
N PHE A 157 6.96 -10.20 12.89
CA PHE A 157 7.32 -10.83 11.63
C PHE A 157 6.43 -10.29 10.52
N TYR A 158 7.05 -9.91 9.41
CA TYR A 158 6.35 -9.45 8.21
C TYR A 158 6.62 -10.47 7.10
N PRO A 159 5.65 -11.32 6.75
CA PRO A 159 5.88 -12.40 5.79
C PRO A 159 6.10 -11.89 4.37
N GLY A 160 6.80 -12.70 3.58
CA GLY A 160 6.85 -12.60 2.13
C GLY A 160 5.62 -13.21 1.46
N LEU A 161 5.74 -13.56 0.18
CA LEU A 161 4.69 -14.31 -0.53
C LEU A 161 4.48 -15.69 0.11
N ARG A 162 3.23 -16.15 0.15
CA ARG A 162 2.91 -17.50 0.60
C ARG A 162 3.43 -18.52 -0.41
N ARG A 163 3.87 -19.68 0.09
CA ARG A 163 4.44 -20.74 -0.75
C ARG A 163 3.34 -21.42 -1.54
N ARG A 164 3.50 -21.52 -2.87
CA ARG A 164 2.52 -22.18 -3.75
C ARG A 164 2.17 -23.59 -3.29
N GLY A 165 3.18 -24.40 -2.94
CA GLY A 165 2.95 -25.77 -2.47
C GLY A 165 2.15 -25.85 -1.17
N ASP A 166 2.19 -24.84 -0.30
CA ASP A 166 1.35 -24.80 0.91
C ASP A 166 -0.11 -24.49 0.53
N LEU A 167 -0.31 -23.50 -0.35
CA LEU A 167 -1.63 -23.12 -0.86
C LEU A 167 -2.32 -24.25 -1.63
N ASP A 168 -1.57 -25.01 -2.44
CA ASP A 168 -2.07 -26.19 -3.17
C ASP A 168 -2.57 -27.29 -2.23
N ARG A 169 -2.07 -27.33 -0.98
CA ARG A 169 -2.51 -28.26 0.07
C ARG A 169 -3.57 -27.67 1.00
N GLY A 170 -4.09 -26.48 0.71
CA GLY A 170 -5.06 -25.79 1.55
C GLY A 170 -4.48 -25.21 2.85
N LEU A 171 -3.16 -25.05 2.93
CA LEU A 171 -2.48 -24.44 4.08
C LEU A 171 -2.32 -22.93 3.82
N PHE A 172 -3.31 -22.15 4.25
CA PHE A 172 -3.41 -20.74 3.87
C PHE A 172 -2.70 -19.76 4.82
N ASP A 173 -2.52 -20.14 6.09
CA ASP A 173 -1.85 -19.31 7.08
C ASP A 173 -0.34 -19.28 6.91
N HIS A 174 0.27 -18.14 7.26
CA HIS A 174 1.72 -18.01 7.23
C HIS A 174 2.37 -18.92 8.25
N ARG A 175 3.52 -19.47 7.87
CA ARG A 175 4.34 -20.31 8.73
C ARG A 175 5.71 -19.70 8.95
N ALA A 176 6.23 -19.86 10.16
CA ALA A 176 7.59 -19.48 10.49
C ALA A 176 8.58 -20.22 9.57
N PRO A 177 9.50 -19.54 8.87
CA PRO A 177 10.38 -20.17 7.88
C PRO A 177 11.25 -21.30 8.43
N ARG A 178 11.61 -21.24 9.72
CA ARG A 178 12.49 -22.22 10.39
C ARG A 178 11.71 -23.32 11.12
N SER A 179 10.71 -22.96 11.93
CA SER A 179 9.99 -23.93 12.76
C SER A 179 8.77 -24.55 12.08
N GLY A 180 8.25 -23.94 11.00
CA GLY A 180 7.00 -24.38 10.35
C GLY A 180 5.72 -24.10 11.15
N GLU A 181 5.85 -23.48 12.33
CA GLU A 181 4.74 -23.06 13.19
C GLU A 181 3.83 -22.06 12.46
N VAL A 182 2.51 -22.19 12.64
CA VAL A 182 1.54 -21.21 12.14
C VAL A 182 1.69 -19.91 12.92
N LEU A 183 1.80 -18.80 12.21
CA LEU A 183 1.98 -17.49 12.80
C LEU A 183 0.63 -16.86 13.15
N THR A 184 0.58 -16.18 14.29
CA THR A 184 -0.58 -15.39 14.71
C THR A 184 -0.46 -13.98 14.13
N TRP A 185 -1.53 -13.45 13.55
CA TRP A 185 -1.56 -12.07 13.07
C TRP A 185 -1.76 -11.07 14.21
N GLU A 186 -1.34 -9.82 13.99
CA GLU A 186 -1.53 -8.70 14.92
C GLU A 186 -2.01 -7.45 14.16
N PRO A 187 -2.74 -6.53 14.82
CA PRO A 187 -3.06 -5.22 14.25
C PRO A 187 -1.78 -4.46 13.87
N MET A 188 -1.82 -3.81 12.71
CA MET A 188 -0.68 -3.10 12.14
C MET A 188 -0.81 -1.59 12.34
N ALA A 189 0.18 -0.99 12.99
CA ALA A 189 0.35 0.47 13.07
C ALA A 189 1.07 1.02 11.83
N GLU A 190 1.02 2.34 11.64
CA GLU A 190 1.47 3.00 10.42
C GLU A 190 3.00 3.03 10.22
N ASP A 191 3.76 2.63 11.24
CA ASP A 191 5.21 2.42 11.22
C ASP A 191 5.63 1.08 10.60
N ALA A 192 4.68 0.21 10.28
CA ALA A 192 4.97 -1.04 9.60
C ALA A 192 5.63 -0.80 8.22
N PRO A 193 6.56 -1.69 7.81
CA PRO A 193 7.30 -1.55 6.57
C PRO A 193 6.37 -1.59 5.36
N LEU A 194 6.60 -0.69 4.42
CA LEU A 194 5.89 -0.67 3.14
C LEU A 194 6.44 -1.77 2.23
N ARG A 195 5.57 -2.68 1.79
CA ARG A 195 5.93 -3.85 0.97
C ARG A 195 4.89 -4.08 -0.14
N PRO A 196 4.77 -3.14 -1.09
CA PRO A 196 3.74 -3.19 -2.12
C PRO A 196 3.85 -4.47 -2.96
N ARG A 197 2.70 -5.10 -3.26
CA ARG A 197 2.63 -6.38 -4.02
C ARG A 197 1.89 -6.29 -5.35
N SER A 198 1.49 -5.09 -5.73
CA SER A 198 0.84 -4.79 -7.00
C SER A 198 1.38 -3.48 -7.55
N ALA A 199 1.20 -3.26 -8.85
CA ALA A 199 1.59 -1.98 -9.44
C ALA A 199 0.79 -0.80 -8.86
N TYR A 200 -0.49 -1.03 -8.52
CA TYR A 200 -1.29 -0.07 -7.76
C TYR A 200 -0.65 0.26 -6.40
N ALA A 201 -0.29 -0.76 -5.62
CA ALA A 201 0.34 -0.56 -4.32
C ALA A 201 1.68 0.19 -4.44
N ALA A 202 2.49 -0.17 -5.44
CA ALA A 202 3.77 0.51 -5.70
C ALA A 202 3.56 1.99 -6.01
N SER A 203 2.57 2.31 -6.85
CA SER A 203 2.22 3.70 -7.15
C SER A 203 1.70 4.47 -5.93
N LYS A 204 0.94 3.82 -5.04
CA LYS A 204 0.51 4.42 -3.76
C LYS A 204 1.69 4.71 -2.84
N VAL A 205 2.65 3.79 -2.76
CA VAL A 205 3.91 4.03 -2.03
C VAL A 205 4.68 5.20 -2.62
N ALA A 206 4.75 5.32 -3.95
CA ALA A 206 5.39 6.47 -4.60
C ALA A 206 4.70 7.79 -4.23
N GLN A 207 3.36 7.86 -4.21
CA GLN A 207 2.63 9.04 -3.74
C GLN A 207 3.02 9.45 -2.32
N GLU A 208 3.12 8.49 -1.41
CA GLU A 208 3.55 8.76 -0.03
C GLU A 208 4.99 9.31 0.03
N HIS A 209 5.91 8.76 -0.78
CA HIS A 209 7.30 9.23 -0.81
C HIS A 209 7.43 10.64 -1.41
N TYR A 210 6.67 10.96 -2.46
CA TYR A 210 6.62 12.32 -2.99
C TYR A 210 6.09 13.31 -1.95
N ALA A 211 5.00 12.97 -1.24
CA ALA A 211 4.45 13.82 -0.19
C ALA A 211 5.42 14.00 0.98
N LEU A 212 6.11 12.93 1.41
CA LEU A 212 7.13 12.98 2.45
C LEU A 212 8.29 13.90 2.05
N ALA A 213 8.82 13.73 0.84
CA ALA A 213 9.91 14.57 0.33
C ALA A 213 9.48 16.04 0.22
N TRP A 214 8.27 16.31 -0.26
CA TRP A 214 7.74 17.67 -0.32
C TRP A 214 7.62 18.31 1.05
N VAL A 215 7.05 17.61 2.04
CA VAL A 215 6.97 18.08 3.44
C VAL A 215 8.35 18.34 4.03
N ALA A 216 9.35 17.49 3.75
CA ALA A 216 10.70 17.66 4.30
C ALA A 216 11.44 18.87 3.74
N ASN A 217 11.11 19.30 2.51
CA ASN A 217 11.80 20.39 1.81
C ASN A 217 11.03 21.72 1.83
N ASN A 218 9.83 21.76 2.42
CA ASN A 218 8.96 22.92 2.41
C ASN A 218 8.34 23.14 3.79
N ALA A 219 7.87 24.37 4.08
CA ALA A 219 7.04 24.65 5.25
C ALA A 219 5.60 24.13 5.04
N ALA A 220 5.47 22.81 4.91
CA ALA A 220 4.25 22.14 4.47
C ALA A 220 3.87 20.96 5.38
N SER A 221 2.65 20.46 5.24
CA SER A 221 2.19 19.25 5.92
C SER A 221 1.32 18.35 5.05
N ALA A 222 1.33 17.06 5.35
CA ALA A 222 0.56 16.05 4.65
C ALA A 222 -0.10 15.06 5.63
N ALA A 223 -1.43 15.01 5.61
CA ALA A 223 -2.20 13.94 6.23
C ALA A 223 -2.41 12.82 5.20
N VAL A 224 -1.86 11.64 5.45
CA VAL A 224 -1.88 10.50 4.51
C VAL A 224 -2.87 9.46 5.00
N LEU A 225 -4.03 9.39 4.36
CA LEU A 225 -5.14 8.54 4.76
C LEU A 225 -5.00 7.18 4.06
N ARG A 226 -4.49 6.17 4.78
CA ARG A 226 -4.39 4.79 4.31
C ARG A 226 -5.75 4.11 4.52
N TYR A 227 -6.62 4.23 3.52
CA TYR A 227 -7.94 3.60 3.57
C TYR A 227 -7.81 2.07 3.58
N HIS A 228 -8.45 1.45 4.57
CA HIS A 228 -8.71 0.02 4.58
C HIS A 228 -9.91 -0.32 3.66
N TYR A 229 -10.54 -1.48 3.83
CA TYR A 229 -11.48 -2.00 2.84
C TYR A 229 -12.79 -1.22 2.86
N LEU A 230 -12.91 -0.25 1.96
CA LEU A 230 -14.11 0.57 1.87
C LEU A 230 -15.27 -0.20 1.25
N TYR A 231 -16.47 0.06 1.74
CA TYR A 231 -17.73 -0.44 1.17
C TYR A 231 -18.86 0.56 1.40
N GLY A 232 -19.96 0.40 0.67
CA GLY A 232 -21.12 1.29 0.72
C GLY A 232 -21.49 1.80 -0.66
N ASP A 233 -22.71 2.32 -0.79
CA ASP A 233 -23.15 2.91 -2.05
C ASP A 233 -22.46 4.27 -2.27
N PRO A 234 -22.08 4.61 -3.52
CA PRO A 234 -21.61 5.95 -3.83
C PRO A 234 -22.73 6.95 -3.55
N VAL A 235 -22.36 8.19 -3.23
CA VAL A 235 -23.35 9.28 -3.22
C VAL A 235 -23.80 9.51 -4.66
N ALA A 236 -25.06 9.20 -4.95
CA ALA A 236 -25.65 9.43 -6.26
C ALA A 236 -25.85 10.94 -6.46
N ASP A 237 -24.92 11.60 -7.16
CA ASP A 237 -25.02 12.99 -7.62
C ASP A 237 -25.50 13.09 -9.09
N GLY A 238 -26.13 12.03 -9.60
CA GLY A 238 -26.55 11.91 -11.00
C GLY A 238 -25.43 11.47 -11.96
N ARG A 239 -24.18 11.33 -11.50
CA ARG A 239 -23.11 10.71 -12.29
C ARG A 239 -23.00 9.23 -11.99
N ARG A 240 -22.94 8.40 -13.04
CA ARG A 240 -22.62 6.97 -12.89
C ARG A 240 -21.18 6.84 -12.39
N VAL A 241 -21.01 6.52 -11.12
CA VAL A 241 -19.70 6.19 -10.55
C VAL A 241 -19.44 4.70 -10.74
N HIS A 242 -18.86 4.33 -11.89
CA HIS A 242 -18.52 2.93 -12.21
C HIS A 242 -17.50 2.31 -11.24
N SER A 243 -16.70 3.12 -10.54
CA SER A 243 -15.64 2.66 -9.63
C SER A 243 -16.13 2.19 -8.25
N ALA A 244 -17.35 2.54 -7.86
CA ALA A 244 -17.90 2.25 -6.53
C ALA A 244 -18.31 0.78 -6.33
N GLU A 245 -18.32 -0.01 -7.40
CA GLU A 245 -18.69 -1.44 -7.38
C GLU A 245 -17.47 -2.38 -7.41
N THR A 246 -16.30 -1.87 -7.01
CA THR A 246 -15.06 -2.65 -6.96
C THR A 246 -14.81 -3.22 -5.56
N GLY A 247 -14.20 -4.40 -5.49
CA GLY A 247 -13.86 -5.06 -4.21
C GLY A 247 -14.76 -6.23 -3.84
N VAL A 248 -14.37 -6.93 -2.76
CA VAL A 248 -14.98 -8.22 -2.38
C VAL A 248 -16.42 -8.08 -1.90
N ALA A 249 -16.75 -7.03 -1.14
CA ALA A 249 -18.11 -6.77 -0.67
C ALA A 249 -19.06 -6.48 -1.85
N ALA A 250 -18.66 -5.62 -2.79
CA ALA A 250 -19.43 -5.35 -3.99
C ALA A 250 -19.64 -6.61 -4.85
N ARG A 251 -18.60 -7.44 -5.01
CA ARG A 251 -18.71 -8.75 -5.69
C ARG A 251 -19.72 -9.67 -4.99
N PHE A 252 -19.66 -9.79 -3.66
CA PHE A 252 -20.62 -10.63 -2.93
C PHE A 252 -22.05 -10.12 -3.08
N ARG A 253 -22.27 -8.81 -2.99
CA ARG A 253 -23.58 -8.19 -3.26
C ARG A 253 -24.08 -8.49 -4.67
N ALA A 254 -23.22 -8.39 -5.69
CA ALA A 254 -23.57 -8.69 -7.07
C ALA A 254 -23.97 -10.17 -7.27
N GLU A 255 -23.27 -11.12 -6.64
CA GLU A 255 -23.64 -12.53 -6.66
C GLU A 255 -25.01 -12.76 -5.99
N LEU A 256 -25.23 -12.19 -4.81
CA LEU A 256 -26.50 -12.30 -4.07
C LEU A 256 -27.67 -11.72 -4.86
N ARG A 257 -27.49 -10.53 -5.45
CA ARG A 257 -28.50 -9.91 -6.34
C ARG A 257 -28.84 -10.77 -7.55
N ALA A 258 -27.89 -11.56 -8.02
CA ALA A 258 -28.09 -12.49 -9.12
C ALA A 258 -28.59 -13.87 -8.65
N GLY A 259 -28.97 -14.02 -7.39
CA GLY A 259 -29.46 -15.28 -6.81
C GLY A 259 -28.38 -16.36 -6.68
N ARG A 260 -27.09 -15.99 -6.70
CA ARG A 260 -25.97 -16.93 -6.63
C ARG A 260 -25.25 -16.86 -5.27
N PRO A 261 -24.73 -17.99 -4.76
CA PRO A 261 -23.96 -18.00 -3.52
C PRO A 261 -22.66 -17.20 -3.68
N PRO A 262 -22.32 -16.30 -2.74
CA PRO A 262 -21.02 -15.66 -2.69
C PRO A 262 -19.89 -16.70 -2.68
N ARG A 263 -19.00 -16.64 -3.67
CA ARG A 263 -17.84 -17.54 -3.74
C ARG A 263 -16.69 -16.97 -2.91
N VAL A 264 -16.38 -17.60 -1.79
CA VAL A 264 -15.32 -17.21 -0.85
C VAL A 264 -14.07 -18.04 -1.14
N PHE A 265 -12.94 -17.37 -1.37
CA PHE A 265 -11.68 -18.02 -1.73
C PHE A 265 -10.96 -18.57 -0.50
N GLU A 266 -10.01 -19.48 -0.71
CA GLU A 266 -9.28 -20.22 0.32
C GLU A 266 -10.27 -20.96 1.23
N ASP A 267 -10.12 -20.78 2.55
CA ASP A 267 -11.01 -21.24 3.61
C ASP A 267 -11.97 -20.12 4.10
N GLY A 268 -11.92 -18.92 3.50
CA GLY A 268 -12.65 -17.74 3.94
C GLY A 268 -12.13 -17.05 5.21
N GLY A 269 -11.04 -17.55 5.80
CA GLY A 269 -10.44 -17.04 7.03
C GLY A 269 -9.58 -15.78 6.85
N GLN A 270 -9.52 -15.20 5.65
CA GLN A 270 -8.76 -13.98 5.44
C GLN A 270 -9.35 -12.85 6.27
N MET A 271 -8.53 -12.21 7.09
CA MET A 271 -8.97 -11.16 8.01
C MET A 271 -8.81 -9.80 7.35
N ARG A 272 -9.85 -8.97 7.41
CA ARG A 272 -9.88 -7.63 6.83
C ARG A 272 -10.62 -6.67 7.75
N ASP A 273 -10.22 -5.41 7.70
CA ASP A 273 -10.96 -4.33 8.34
C ASP A 273 -11.79 -3.57 7.29
N PHE A 274 -13.11 -3.68 7.40
CA PHE A 274 -14.06 -3.05 6.48
C PHE A 274 -14.58 -1.74 7.06
N THR A 275 -14.47 -0.65 6.31
CA THR A 275 -14.91 0.69 6.73
C THR A 275 -16.00 1.20 5.81
N HIS A 276 -17.11 1.66 6.38
CA HIS A 276 -18.20 2.21 5.58
C HIS A 276 -17.75 3.53 4.91
N VAL A 277 -18.14 3.77 3.65
CA VAL A 277 -17.73 4.94 2.86
C VAL A 277 -18.07 6.27 3.55
N ARG A 278 -19.18 6.33 4.29
CA ARG A 278 -19.54 7.50 5.12
C ARG A 278 -18.53 7.78 6.23
N ASP A 279 -18.04 6.75 6.92
CA ASP A 279 -17.00 6.92 7.95
C ASP A 279 -15.67 7.35 7.31
N ALA A 280 -15.32 6.79 6.14
CA ALA A 280 -14.14 7.23 5.39
C ALA A 280 -14.23 8.70 4.95
N ALA A 281 -15.42 9.15 4.52
CA ALA A 281 -15.66 10.55 4.20
C ALA A 281 -15.52 11.45 5.44
N LEU A 282 -16.06 11.04 6.60
CA LEU A 282 -15.89 11.77 7.86
C LEU A 282 -14.41 11.86 8.27
N ALA A 283 -13.63 10.79 8.11
CA ALA A 283 -12.19 10.83 8.35
C ALA A 283 -11.48 11.82 7.41
N THR A 284 -11.91 11.90 6.15
CA THR A 284 -11.37 12.84 5.16
C THR A 284 -11.64 14.29 5.58
N VAL A 285 -12.89 14.59 5.94
CA VAL A 285 -13.29 15.92 6.42
C VAL A 285 -12.50 16.29 7.67
N ALA A 286 -12.40 15.38 8.64
CA ALA A 286 -11.60 15.61 9.85
C ALA A 286 -10.13 15.91 9.53
N ALA A 287 -9.53 15.22 8.55
CA ALA A 287 -8.16 15.49 8.12
C ALA A 287 -7.97 16.85 7.44
N VAL A 288 -9.01 17.38 6.77
CA VAL A 288 -8.99 18.74 6.18
C VAL A 288 -9.12 19.81 7.27
N GLU A 289 -10.02 19.59 8.23
CA GLU A 289 -10.34 20.53 9.31
C GLU A 289 -9.24 20.61 10.36
N ARG A 290 -8.56 19.50 10.65
CA ARG A 290 -7.46 19.45 11.62
C ARG A 290 -6.15 19.93 10.98
N SER A 291 -5.43 20.80 11.69
CA SER A 291 -4.09 21.22 11.29
C SER A 291 -3.06 20.26 11.86
N LEU A 292 -2.71 19.25 11.07
CA LEU A 292 -1.62 18.33 11.38
C LEU A 292 -0.29 18.89 10.86
N ASN A 293 0.79 18.66 11.61
CA ASN A 293 2.13 19.12 11.26
C ASN A 293 2.97 17.97 10.70
N GLY A 294 3.81 18.26 9.71
CA GLY A 294 4.69 17.27 9.09
C GLY A 294 3.93 16.22 8.26
N PHE A 295 4.56 15.05 8.13
CA PHE A 295 4.02 13.92 7.38
C PHE A 295 3.36 12.93 8.34
N VAL A 296 2.03 12.80 8.26
CA VAL A 296 1.24 12.03 9.22
C VAL A 296 0.44 10.94 8.50
N PRO A 297 0.96 9.70 8.42
CA PRO A 297 0.19 8.57 7.92
C PRO A 297 -0.80 8.09 8.97
N LEU A 298 -2.02 7.78 8.52
CA LEU A 298 -3.16 7.41 9.36
C LEU A 298 -3.91 6.23 8.74
N ASN A 299 -4.04 5.14 9.48
CA ASN A 299 -4.91 4.02 9.13
C ASN A 299 -6.37 4.43 9.30
N ILE A 300 -7.12 4.49 8.20
CA ILE A 300 -8.56 4.74 8.23
C ILE A 300 -9.28 3.40 8.16
N ALA A 301 -9.74 2.95 9.32
CA ALA A 301 -10.26 1.61 9.55
C ALA A 301 -11.36 1.63 10.61
N SER A 302 -12.18 0.57 10.66
CA SER A 302 -13.23 0.41 11.68
C SER A 302 -12.70 -0.02 13.04
N GLY A 303 -11.53 -0.68 13.08
CA GLY A 303 -10.99 -1.35 14.26
C GLY A 303 -11.73 -2.63 14.64
N ARG A 304 -12.62 -3.13 13.79
CA ARG A 304 -13.46 -4.32 14.01
C ARG A 304 -13.32 -5.28 12.84
N PRO A 305 -12.22 -6.05 12.77
CA PRO A 305 -11.94 -6.89 11.61
C PRO A 305 -12.91 -8.08 11.53
N LEU A 306 -13.19 -8.51 10.31
CA LEU A 306 -14.02 -9.67 9.99
C LEU A 306 -13.27 -10.59 9.01
N THR A 307 -13.54 -11.88 9.09
CA THR A 307 -13.19 -12.85 8.05
C THR A 307 -14.02 -12.59 6.78
N LEU A 308 -13.50 -12.99 5.61
CA LEU A 308 -14.30 -12.93 4.38
C LEU A 308 -15.54 -13.85 4.44
N TRP A 309 -15.45 -14.95 5.19
CA TRP A 309 -16.60 -15.80 5.49
C TRP A 309 -17.69 -15.06 6.27
N GLU A 310 -17.33 -14.35 7.35
CA GLU A 310 -18.28 -13.54 8.14
C GLU A 310 -18.91 -12.42 7.32
N VAL A 311 -18.12 -11.77 6.46
CA VAL A 311 -18.64 -10.75 5.53
C VAL A 311 -19.67 -11.36 4.59
N ALA A 312 -19.32 -12.44 3.88
CA ALA A 312 -20.23 -13.09 2.94
C ALA A 312 -21.50 -13.60 3.64
N SER A 313 -21.35 -14.19 4.83
CA SER A 313 -22.47 -14.76 5.60
C SER A 313 -23.40 -13.68 6.13
N THR A 314 -22.85 -12.57 6.64
CA THR A 314 -23.62 -11.41 7.10
C THR A 314 -24.46 -10.83 5.96
N MET A 315 -23.84 -10.63 4.79
CA MET A 315 -24.52 -10.10 3.61
C MET A 315 -25.59 -11.06 3.08
N ALA A 316 -25.31 -12.37 3.02
CA ALA A 316 -26.28 -13.36 2.54
C ALA A 316 -27.52 -13.43 3.45
N LYS A 317 -27.32 -13.44 4.77
CA LYS A 317 -28.42 -13.44 5.76
C LYS A 317 -29.29 -12.19 5.65
N ALA A 318 -28.70 -11.02 5.41
CA ALA A 318 -29.43 -9.76 5.34
C ALA A 318 -30.45 -9.67 4.19
N VAL A 319 -30.31 -10.52 3.16
CA VAL A 319 -31.16 -10.54 1.98
C VAL A 319 -31.87 -11.87 1.76
N ASP A 320 -31.89 -12.73 2.79
CA ASP A 320 -32.38 -14.12 2.70
C ASP A 320 -31.82 -14.88 1.48
N GLY A 321 -30.55 -14.62 1.17
CA GLY A 321 -29.85 -15.13 0.01
C GLY A 321 -29.20 -16.50 0.23
N PRO A 322 -28.68 -17.11 -0.85
CA PRO A 322 -27.99 -18.39 -0.77
C PRO A 322 -26.74 -18.32 0.13
N SER A 323 -26.49 -19.37 0.91
CA SER A 323 -25.33 -19.46 1.79
C SER A 323 -24.01 -19.36 1.01
N PRO A 324 -22.97 -18.70 1.56
CA PRO A 324 -21.69 -18.59 0.87
C PRO A 324 -21.02 -19.95 0.63
N LEU A 325 -20.28 -20.06 -0.47
CA LEU A 325 -19.53 -21.25 -0.87
C LEU A 325 -18.03 -21.01 -0.74
N VAL A 326 -17.37 -21.73 0.17
CA VAL A 326 -15.90 -21.77 0.26
C VAL A 326 -15.35 -22.62 -0.87
N THR A 327 -14.46 -22.05 -1.69
CA THR A 327 -14.03 -22.68 -2.95
C THR A 327 -12.70 -23.43 -2.86
N GLY A 328 -11.86 -23.14 -1.84
CA GLY A 328 -10.47 -23.60 -1.80
C GLY A 328 -9.54 -22.98 -2.86
N GLN A 329 -10.09 -22.21 -3.81
CA GLN A 329 -9.32 -21.50 -4.82
C GLN A 329 -8.56 -20.34 -4.18
N TYR A 330 -7.34 -20.05 -4.64
CA TYR A 330 -6.51 -18.99 -4.09
C TYR A 330 -5.84 -18.17 -5.19
N ARG A 331 -5.40 -16.95 -4.85
CA ARG A 331 -4.46 -16.18 -5.65
C ARG A 331 -3.16 -16.01 -4.87
N ILE A 332 -2.03 -16.23 -5.51
CA ILE A 332 -0.72 -16.20 -4.81
C ILE A 332 -0.40 -14.81 -4.23
N THR A 333 -0.97 -13.76 -4.82
CA THR A 333 -0.83 -12.37 -4.37
C THR A 333 -1.88 -11.95 -3.34
N ASP A 334 -2.90 -12.79 -3.06
CA ASP A 334 -3.87 -12.47 -2.02
C ASP A 334 -3.17 -12.44 -0.67
N ILE A 335 -3.57 -11.46 0.13
CA ILE A 335 -3.06 -11.20 1.47
C ILE A 335 -3.83 -12.09 2.44
N ARG A 336 -3.17 -12.76 3.38
CA ARG A 336 -3.87 -13.63 4.33
C ARG A 336 -4.60 -12.79 5.38
N HIS A 337 -3.90 -11.97 6.15
CA HIS A 337 -4.51 -11.07 7.13
C HIS A 337 -3.92 -9.68 6.99
N VAL A 338 -4.77 -8.66 6.94
CA VAL A 338 -4.34 -7.27 7.06
C VAL A 338 -5.36 -6.51 7.89
N VAL A 339 -4.97 -6.21 9.12
CA VAL A 339 -5.82 -5.62 10.14
C VAL A 339 -5.16 -4.34 10.62
N ALA A 340 -5.92 -3.26 10.62
CA ALA A 340 -5.41 -1.95 11.02
C ALA A 340 -5.35 -1.82 12.54
N HIS A 341 -4.39 -1.03 13.01
CA HIS A 341 -4.46 -0.41 14.32
C HIS A 341 -4.91 1.06 14.15
N PRO A 342 -6.14 1.44 14.55
CA PRO A 342 -6.71 2.76 14.22
C PRO A 342 -6.36 3.87 15.23
N GLU A 343 -5.62 3.59 16.31
CA GLU A 343 -5.42 4.56 17.41
C GLU A 343 -4.80 5.89 16.96
N ARG A 344 -3.91 5.89 15.96
CA ARG A 344 -3.30 7.12 15.49
C ARG A 344 -4.33 8.06 14.86
N ALA A 345 -5.30 7.53 14.12
CA ALA A 345 -6.42 8.32 13.59
C ALA A 345 -7.31 8.84 14.72
N ARG A 346 -7.52 8.07 15.79
CA ARG A 346 -8.25 8.54 16.98
C ARG A 346 -7.58 9.74 17.62
N HIS A 347 -6.26 9.65 17.86
CA HIS A 347 -5.54 10.73 18.51
C HIS A 347 -5.32 11.96 17.61
N ALA A 348 -5.01 11.74 16.33
CA ALA A 348 -4.68 12.85 15.41
C ALA A 348 -5.93 13.57 14.88
N LEU A 349 -7.01 12.83 14.60
CA LEU A 349 -8.21 13.38 13.96
C LEU A 349 -9.42 13.48 14.87
N ASP A 350 -9.37 12.91 16.08
CA ASP A 350 -10.57 12.65 16.89
C ASP A 350 -11.61 11.81 16.12
N PHE A 351 -11.10 10.84 15.33
CA PHE A 351 -11.90 10.01 14.45
C PHE A 351 -11.94 8.56 14.93
N SER A 352 -13.15 8.02 15.07
CA SER A 352 -13.42 6.59 15.11
C SER A 352 -14.60 6.28 14.21
N ALA A 353 -14.51 5.20 13.43
CA ALA A 353 -15.63 4.74 12.61
C ALA A 353 -16.86 4.45 13.50
N ARG A 354 -18.02 4.93 13.08
CA ARG A 354 -19.25 4.84 13.86
C ARG A 354 -20.13 3.68 13.40
N ILE A 355 -20.02 3.27 12.14
CA ILE A 355 -20.81 2.20 11.56
C ILE A 355 -20.09 0.87 11.82
N ALA A 356 -20.74 0.01 12.61
CA ALA A 356 -20.22 -1.34 12.84
C ALA A 356 -20.19 -2.13 11.52
N PRO A 357 -19.07 -2.81 11.17
CA PRO A 357 -18.94 -3.50 9.89
C PRO A 357 -20.05 -4.51 9.61
N ALA A 358 -20.45 -5.31 10.61
CA ALA A 358 -21.53 -6.29 10.45
C ALA A 358 -22.86 -5.61 10.05
N GLN A 359 -23.25 -4.53 10.75
CA GLN A 359 -24.46 -3.79 10.45
C GLN A 359 -24.38 -3.13 9.07
N GLY A 360 -23.32 -2.37 8.80
CA GLY A 360 -23.21 -1.65 7.53
C GLY A 360 -23.11 -2.58 6.32
N LEU A 361 -22.45 -3.74 6.43
CA LEU A 361 -22.39 -4.73 5.35
C LEU A 361 -23.77 -5.36 5.08
N ALA A 362 -24.56 -5.62 6.13
CA ALA A 362 -25.94 -6.08 6.00
C ALA A 362 -26.80 -5.02 5.28
N ASP A 363 -26.72 -3.76 5.73
CA ASP A 363 -27.45 -2.63 5.12
C ASP A 363 -27.05 -2.43 3.65
N TYR A 364 -25.75 -2.51 3.36
CA TYR A 364 -25.22 -2.42 2.00
C TYR A 364 -25.70 -3.56 1.11
N ALA A 365 -25.79 -4.79 1.63
CA ALA A 365 -26.34 -5.92 0.87
C ALA A 365 -27.82 -5.69 0.52
N ALA A 366 -28.60 -5.18 1.49
CA ALA A 366 -30.04 -4.95 1.36
C ALA A 366 -30.40 -3.67 0.58
N SER A 367 -29.48 -2.71 0.45
CA SER A 367 -29.79 -1.45 -0.23
C SER A 367 -30.06 -1.67 -1.71
N ARG A 368 -31.12 -1.01 -2.19
CA ARG A 368 -31.50 -0.99 -3.61
C ARG A 368 -30.71 0.11 -4.31
N ASP A 369 -30.40 -0.10 -5.58
CA ASP A 369 -29.77 0.96 -6.39
C ASP A 369 -30.68 2.19 -6.40
N ALA A 370 -30.10 3.37 -6.17
CA ALA A 370 -30.78 4.62 -6.40
C ALA A 370 -31.20 4.63 -7.89
N ARG A 371 -32.51 4.58 -8.14
CA ARG A 371 -33.06 4.57 -9.50
C ARG A 371 -32.86 5.90 -10.20
#